data_AF-A0A919VE02-F1
#
_entry.id   AF-A0A919VE02-F1
#
_cell.length_a   1.000
_cell.length_b   1.000
_cell.length_c   1.000
_cell.angle_alpha   90.00
_cell.angle_beta   90.00
_cell.angle_gamma   90.00
#
_symmetry.space_group_name_H-M   'P 1'
#
loop_
_entity.id
_entity.type
_entity.pdbx_description
1 polymer ?
#
loop_
_entity_poly.entity_id
_entity_poly.type
_entity_poly.pdbx_seq_one_letter_code
_entity_poly.pdbx_strand_id
1 'polypeptide(L)'
;MRITGRMLAAAVTALGTAVVPLALSAPAHAAAPPGVPKGAVPVKVVQVVDGDTLVVNNKGRKLNVHLLEADTPESGRCWAKAATTRTKGFAPPSSVVYLRPGAVGKDAKGQRVYYVWNKSGVFLNRSLVRYGYAKFVATDVVDKYTRLLRAEQDKAKSQRLRIWSGKCDNGKPGTGGPGTGGGGGDGDRGGTGGGGTGGGGGGGTGGGGNDPRYGTCGEANAKGLGPYRRGIDPEYEWYQDRDGDGVVCER
;
A
#
# COMPACT_ATOMS: atom_id res chain seq x y z
N MET A 1 -99.35 26.56 -19.85
CA MET A 1 -98.71 26.07 -18.61
C MET A 1 -97.27 25.68 -18.94
N ARG A 2 -96.31 26.02 -18.06
CA ARG A 2 -94.83 25.83 -18.13
C ARG A 2 -94.12 26.92 -18.96
N ILE A 3 -93.66 28.04 -18.38
CA ILE A 3 -92.46 28.26 -17.53
C ILE A 3 -91.19 27.65 -18.12
N THR A 4 -90.40 28.47 -18.80
CA THR A 4 -88.97 28.23 -19.03
C THR A 4 -88.20 29.43 -18.51
N GLY A 5 -87.48 29.23 -17.41
CA GLY A 5 -86.49 30.15 -16.91
C GLY A 5 -85.15 29.45 -16.76
N ARG A 6 -84.13 30.29 -16.49
CA ARG A 6 -82.77 29.99 -16.01
C ARG A 6 -81.77 29.59 -17.11
N MET A 7 -80.50 29.98 -17.06
CA MET A 7 -79.69 30.57 -15.97
C MET A 7 -78.41 31.15 -16.59
N LEU A 8 -77.88 32.25 -16.04
CA LEU A 8 -76.52 32.71 -16.33
C LEU A 8 -75.49 31.78 -15.69
N ALA A 9 -74.46 31.42 -16.45
CA ALA A 9 -73.29 30.69 -15.97
C ALA A 9 -72.27 31.66 -15.34
N ALA A 10 -71.78 31.34 -14.15
CA ALA A 10 -70.60 31.98 -13.56
C ALA A 10 -69.41 31.01 -13.66
N ALA A 11 -68.34 31.44 -14.34
CA ALA A 11 -67.10 30.69 -14.43
C ALA A 11 -66.21 31.00 -13.21
N VAL A 12 -65.80 29.97 -12.48
CA VAL A 12 -64.84 30.05 -11.38
C VAL A 12 -63.48 29.57 -11.91
N THR A 13 -62.51 30.46 -12.02
CA THR A 13 -61.12 30.15 -12.36
C THR A 13 -60.35 29.77 -11.09
N ALA A 14 -59.97 28.51 -10.97
CA ALA A 14 -59.11 28.03 -9.88
C ALA A 14 -57.63 28.24 -10.24
N LEU A 15 -56.93 29.08 -9.47
CA LEU A 15 -55.46 29.23 -9.52
C LEU A 15 -54.83 28.12 -8.66
N GLY A 16 -54.33 27.07 -9.30
CA GLY A 16 -53.58 26.00 -8.64
C GLY A 16 -52.12 26.39 -8.40
N THR A 17 -51.71 26.48 -7.14
CA THR A 17 -50.31 26.63 -6.74
C THR A 17 -49.60 25.28 -6.84
N ALA A 18 -48.72 25.13 -7.82
CA ALA A 18 -47.88 23.94 -7.96
C ALA A 18 -46.79 23.93 -6.87
N VAL A 19 -46.91 23.01 -5.91
CA VAL A 19 -45.86 22.75 -4.91
C VAL A 19 -44.85 21.82 -5.57
N VAL A 20 -43.69 22.35 -5.98
CA VAL A 20 -42.59 21.54 -6.54
C VAL A 20 -41.85 20.88 -5.37
N PRO A 21 -41.83 19.55 -5.24
CA PRO A 21 -41.06 18.90 -4.18
C PRO A 21 -39.56 19.06 -4.48
N LEU A 22 -38.84 19.74 -3.58
CA LEU A 22 -37.38 19.68 -3.55
C LEU A 22 -36.98 18.24 -3.19
N ALA A 23 -36.60 17.45 -4.19
CA ALA A 23 -35.92 16.19 -3.95
C ALA A 23 -34.56 16.50 -3.30
N LEU A 24 -34.40 16.21 -2.01
CA LEU A 24 -33.10 16.21 -1.36
C LEU A 24 -32.25 15.11 -2.01
N SER A 25 -31.37 15.51 -2.93
CA SER A 25 -30.28 14.66 -3.41
C SER A 25 -29.46 14.22 -2.20
N ALA A 26 -29.62 12.97 -1.76
CA ALA A 26 -28.69 12.36 -0.81
C ALA A 26 -27.27 12.50 -1.38
N PRO A 27 -26.27 12.91 -0.58
CA PRO A 27 -24.91 12.97 -1.06
C PRO A 27 -24.53 11.56 -1.50
N ALA A 28 -24.21 11.41 -2.79
CA ALA A 28 -23.61 10.19 -3.30
C ALA A 28 -22.40 9.91 -2.41
N HIS A 29 -22.44 8.81 -1.64
CA HIS A 29 -21.26 8.32 -0.97
C HIS A 29 -20.26 8.02 -2.09
N ALA A 30 -19.29 8.91 -2.28
CA ALA A 30 -18.29 8.78 -3.32
C ALA A 30 -17.71 7.36 -3.23
N ALA A 31 -17.82 6.60 -4.33
CA ALA A 31 -17.28 5.26 -4.39
C ALA A 31 -15.80 5.29 -4.01
N ALA A 32 -15.33 4.26 -3.30
CA ALA A 32 -13.92 4.16 -2.94
C ALA A 32 -13.05 4.21 -4.21
N PRO A 33 -11.85 4.82 -4.17
CA PRO A 33 -10.98 4.85 -5.34
C PRO A 33 -10.69 3.44 -5.87
N PRO A 34 -10.40 3.30 -7.17
CA PRO A 34 -9.95 2.03 -7.73
C PRO A 34 -8.80 1.42 -6.91
N GLY A 35 -8.84 0.11 -6.68
CA GLY A 35 -7.85 -0.61 -5.86
C GLY A 35 -8.06 -0.52 -4.35
N VAL A 36 -8.87 0.43 -3.86
CA VAL A 36 -9.24 0.49 -2.43
C VAL A 36 -10.40 -0.47 -2.15
N PRO A 37 -10.28 -1.39 -1.18
CA PRO A 37 -11.35 -2.33 -0.86
C PRO A 37 -12.61 -1.64 -0.34
N LYS A 38 -13.79 -2.15 -0.74
CA LYS A 38 -15.08 -1.73 -0.16
C LYS A 38 -15.07 -1.82 1.36
N GLY A 39 -15.61 -0.80 2.02
CA GLY A 39 -15.65 -0.69 3.49
C GLY A 39 -14.37 -0.12 4.13
N ALA A 40 -13.36 0.27 3.35
CA ALA A 40 -12.24 1.04 3.87
C ALA A 40 -12.67 2.49 4.17
N VAL A 41 -12.27 3.00 5.33
CA VAL A 41 -12.70 4.31 5.84
C VAL A 41 -11.64 5.36 5.52
N PRO A 42 -11.96 6.45 4.81
CA PRO A 42 -11.02 7.53 4.57
C PRO A 42 -10.73 8.32 5.85
N VAL A 43 -9.46 8.57 6.12
CA VAL A 43 -8.97 9.35 7.25
C VAL A 43 -7.84 10.28 6.81
N LYS A 44 -7.66 11.40 7.52
CA LYS A 44 -6.59 12.36 7.20
C LYS A 44 -5.34 12.04 7.98
N VAL A 45 -4.19 11.94 7.31
CA VAL A 45 -2.90 11.72 7.98
C VAL A 45 -2.51 12.99 8.75
N VAL A 46 -2.19 12.83 10.03
CA VAL A 46 -1.65 13.90 10.87
C VAL A 46 -0.13 13.86 10.81
N GLN A 47 0.46 12.69 11.06
CA GLN A 47 1.90 12.47 11.00
C GLN A 47 2.23 11.00 10.78
N VAL A 48 3.42 10.74 10.25
CA VAL A 48 4.05 9.42 10.21
C VAL A 48 5.06 9.38 11.35
N VAL A 49 4.88 8.44 12.28
CA VAL A 49 5.76 8.27 13.45
C VAL A 49 7.00 7.51 13.03
N ASP A 50 6.81 6.34 12.42
CA ASP A 50 7.86 5.46 11.91
C ASP A 50 7.38 4.68 10.68
N GLY A 51 8.02 3.55 10.35
CA GLY A 51 7.73 2.77 9.16
C GLY A 51 6.34 2.12 9.17
N ASP A 52 5.80 1.74 10.31
CA ASP A 52 4.52 1.03 10.45
C ASP A 52 3.50 1.77 11.34
N THR A 53 3.85 2.96 11.83
CA THR A 53 2.99 3.73 12.73
C THR A 53 2.61 5.09 12.15
N LEU A 54 1.31 5.32 12.04
CA LEU A 54 0.69 6.56 11.57
C LEU A 54 -0.17 7.16 12.70
N VAL A 55 -0.20 8.49 12.79
CA VAL A 55 -1.27 9.19 13.50
C VAL A 55 -2.21 9.78 12.46
N VAL A 56 -3.49 9.46 12.59
CA VAL A 56 -4.54 9.94 11.69
C VAL A 56 -5.60 10.71 12.46
N ASN A 57 -6.31 11.59 11.76
CA ASN A 57 -7.53 12.24 12.21
C ASN A 57 -8.71 11.56 11.52
N ASN A 58 -9.57 10.94 12.32
CA ASN A 58 -10.85 10.41 11.89
C ASN A 58 -11.96 11.23 12.53
N LYS A 59 -12.57 12.13 11.75
CA LYS A 59 -13.71 12.98 12.17
C LYS A 59 -13.44 13.73 13.50
N GLY A 60 -12.27 14.36 13.61
CA GLY A 60 -11.87 15.12 14.79
C GLY A 60 -11.14 14.32 15.87
N ARG A 61 -11.15 12.98 15.81
CA ARG A 61 -10.44 12.13 16.76
C ARG A 61 -9.08 11.71 16.23
N LYS A 62 -8.01 11.97 17.00
CA LYS A 62 -6.68 11.46 16.70
C LYS A 62 -6.60 9.97 17.07
N LEU A 63 -6.03 9.16 16.18
CA LEU A 63 -5.86 7.73 16.35
C LEU A 63 -4.44 7.33 15.96
N ASN A 64 -3.78 6.54 16.82
CA ASN A 64 -2.57 5.82 16.46
C ASN A 64 -2.96 4.54 15.70
N VAL A 65 -2.40 4.39 14.51
CA VAL A 65 -2.64 3.31 13.56
C VAL A 65 -1.33 2.58 13.37
N HIS A 66 -1.28 1.32 13.80
CA HIS A 66 -0.20 0.40 13.49
C HIS A 66 -0.58 -0.47 12.28
N LEU A 67 0.40 -0.84 11.47
CA LEU A 67 0.14 -1.70 10.32
C LEU A 67 -0.07 -3.15 10.76
N LEU A 68 -1.23 -3.69 10.40
CA LEU A 68 -1.52 -5.10 10.63
C LEU A 68 -0.58 -5.99 9.79
N GLU A 69 0.05 -6.96 10.44
CA GLU A 69 0.92 -7.98 9.85
C GLU A 69 2.17 -7.45 9.11
N ALA A 70 2.54 -6.19 9.29
CA ALA A 70 3.75 -5.58 8.71
C ALA A 70 4.51 -4.81 9.79
N ASP A 71 5.66 -5.34 10.20
CA ASP A 71 6.48 -4.84 11.30
C ASP A 71 7.83 -4.31 10.76
N THR A 72 8.07 -3.02 10.94
CA THR A 72 9.29 -2.35 10.48
C THR A 72 10.36 -2.35 11.57
N PRO A 73 11.65 -2.21 11.22
CA PRO A 73 12.69 -2.07 12.23
C PRO A 73 12.44 -0.85 13.11
N GLU A 74 12.53 -1.06 14.43
CA GLU A 74 12.48 -0.01 15.43
C GLU A 74 13.52 1.09 15.19
N SER A 75 13.25 2.31 15.69
CA SER A 75 14.16 3.45 15.53
C SER A 75 15.59 3.13 15.97
N GLY A 76 16.57 3.58 15.19
CA GLY A 76 17.99 3.30 15.41
C GLY A 76 18.48 1.94 14.91
N ARG A 77 17.58 1.02 14.52
CA ARG A 77 17.95 -0.22 13.82
C ARG A 77 18.20 0.05 12.34
N CYS A 78 18.98 -0.82 11.71
CA CYS A 78 19.23 -0.75 10.27
C CYS A 78 17.92 -0.79 9.48
N TRP A 79 17.83 0.04 8.44
CA TRP A 79 16.65 0.22 7.59
C TRP A 79 15.43 0.90 8.23
N ALA A 80 15.44 1.22 9.53
CA ALA A 80 14.33 1.92 10.19
C ALA A 80 14.04 3.27 9.51
N LYS A 81 15.07 4.09 9.31
CA LYS A 81 14.94 5.41 8.65
C LYS A 81 14.43 5.30 7.21
N ALA A 82 14.87 4.28 6.49
CA ALA A 82 14.44 4.03 5.12
C ALA A 82 12.96 3.61 5.07
N ALA A 83 12.50 2.77 6.01
CA ALA A 83 11.10 2.39 6.16
C ALA A 83 10.22 3.60 6.48
N THR A 84 10.61 4.43 7.46
CA THR A 84 9.90 5.67 7.79
C THR A 84 9.81 6.63 6.60
N THR A 85 10.90 6.79 5.84
CA THR A 85 10.91 7.62 4.62
C THR A 85 9.94 7.08 3.58
N ARG A 86 9.90 5.76 3.37
CA ARG A 86 8.95 5.11 2.45
C ARG A 86 7.50 5.38 2.85
N THR A 87 7.18 5.25 4.14
CA THR A 87 5.83 5.51 4.65
C THR A 87 5.47 6.99 4.57
N LYS A 88 6.40 7.91 4.82
CA LYS A 88 6.19 9.36 4.59
C LYS A 88 5.89 9.72 3.14
N GLY A 89 6.58 9.08 2.19
CA GLY A 89 6.30 9.26 0.76
C GLY A 89 4.93 8.73 0.35
N PHE A 90 4.48 7.64 0.98
CA PHE A 90 3.16 7.04 0.74
C PHE A 90 2.01 7.84 1.37
N ALA A 91 2.19 8.28 2.62
CA ALA A 91 1.21 8.97 3.45
C ALA A 91 1.75 10.31 3.98
N PRO A 92 1.97 11.32 3.11
CA PRO A 92 2.40 12.64 3.58
C PRO A 92 1.39 13.25 4.56
N PRO A 93 1.83 14.09 5.51
CA PRO A 93 0.91 14.85 6.36
C PRO A 93 -0.16 15.57 5.54
N SER A 94 -1.38 15.62 6.06
CA SER A 94 -2.59 16.13 5.40
C SER A 94 -3.12 15.32 4.20
N SER A 95 -2.44 14.27 3.75
CA SER A 95 -3.00 13.36 2.75
C SER A 95 -4.15 12.50 3.32
N VAL A 96 -4.92 11.87 2.43
CA VAL A 96 -5.96 10.91 2.80
C VAL A 96 -5.47 9.49 2.59
N VAL A 97 -5.64 8.66 3.61
CA VAL A 97 -5.46 7.20 3.54
C VAL A 97 -6.76 6.51 3.91
N TYR A 98 -6.89 5.24 3.52
CA TYR A 98 -8.07 4.43 3.72
C TYR A 98 -7.72 3.29 4.67
N LEU A 99 -8.38 3.25 5.82
CA LEU A 99 -8.15 2.23 6.84
C LEU A 99 -9.19 1.12 6.71
N ARG A 100 -8.73 -0.13 6.78
CA ARG A 100 -9.60 -1.29 6.96
C ARG A 100 -9.15 -2.09 8.18
N PRO A 101 -10.02 -2.38 9.14
CA PRO A 101 -9.71 -3.32 10.21
C PRO A 101 -9.52 -4.73 9.62
N GLY A 102 -8.66 -5.51 10.26
CA GLY A 102 -8.56 -6.94 10.02
C GLY A 102 -9.51 -7.74 10.91
N ALA A 103 -9.32 -9.06 10.93
CA ALA A 103 -9.95 -10.01 11.83
C ALA A 103 -9.59 -9.72 13.30
N VAL A 104 -8.37 -9.22 13.53
CA VAL A 104 -7.95 -8.72 14.84
C VAL A 104 -7.97 -7.19 14.86
N GLY A 105 -8.53 -6.60 15.92
CA GLY A 105 -8.57 -5.14 16.10
C GLY A 105 -7.36 -4.57 16.83
N LYS A 106 -6.59 -5.44 17.50
CA LYS A 106 -5.37 -5.11 18.22
C LYS A 106 -4.33 -6.22 18.04
N ASP A 107 -3.06 -5.86 18.09
CA ASP A 107 -1.96 -6.83 18.19
C ASP A 107 -1.75 -7.32 19.63
N ALA A 108 -0.76 -8.20 19.81
CA ALA A 108 -0.37 -8.74 21.10
C ALA A 108 0.12 -7.67 22.12
N LYS A 109 0.53 -6.48 21.64
CA LYS A 109 0.94 -5.33 22.47
C LYS A 109 -0.24 -4.42 22.81
N GLY A 110 -1.45 -4.74 22.35
CA GLY A 110 -2.66 -3.95 22.56
C GLY A 110 -2.78 -2.73 21.63
N GLN A 111 -1.91 -2.61 20.64
CA GLN A 111 -1.89 -1.51 19.68
C GLN A 111 -2.97 -1.72 18.61
N ARG A 112 -3.62 -0.63 18.18
CA ARG A 112 -4.70 -0.74 17.18
C ARG A 112 -4.10 -0.92 15.80
N VAL A 113 -4.49 -2.01 15.14
CA VAL A 113 -3.89 -2.46 13.87
C VAL A 113 -4.87 -2.36 12.71
N TYR A 114 -4.35 -1.93 11.55
CA TYR A 114 -5.14 -1.74 10.35
C TYR A 114 -4.34 -2.11 9.09
N TYR A 115 -5.08 -2.48 8.05
CA TYR A 115 -4.59 -2.42 6.69
C TYR A 115 -4.83 -1.02 6.11
N VAL A 116 -3.85 -0.50 5.36
CA VAL A 116 -3.85 0.90 4.91
C VAL A 116 -3.67 0.99 3.39
N TRP A 117 -4.51 1.78 2.75
CA TRP A 117 -4.38 2.15 1.33
C TRP A 117 -4.26 3.66 1.15
N ASN A 118 -3.64 4.12 0.06
CA ASN A 118 -3.72 5.52 -0.35
C ASN A 118 -4.79 5.73 -1.43
N LYS A 119 -4.97 6.98 -1.86
CA LYS A 119 -5.93 7.37 -2.93
C LYS A 119 -5.70 6.69 -4.29
N SER A 120 -4.49 6.20 -4.55
CA SER A 120 -4.15 5.49 -5.79
C SER A 120 -4.41 3.98 -5.68
N GLY A 121 -5.00 3.51 -4.58
CA GLY A 121 -5.28 2.09 -4.37
C GLY A 121 -4.06 1.28 -3.92
N VAL A 122 -2.93 1.91 -3.59
CA VAL A 122 -1.73 1.21 -3.16
C VAL A 122 -1.92 0.64 -1.78
N PHE A 123 -1.58 -0.64 -1.59
CA PHE A 123 -1.63 -1.29 -0.29
C PHE A 123 -0.30 -1.13 0.48
N LEU A 124 -0.27 -0.30 1.52
CA LEU A 124 0.95 0.06 2.26
C LEU A 124 1.62 -1.15 2.90
N ASN A 125 0.86 -1.98 3.62
CA ASN A 125 1.38 -3.15 4.34
C ASN A 125 2.13 -4.08 3.36
N ARG A 126 1.52 -4.36 2.20
CA ARG A 126 2.15 -5.14 1.14
C ARG A 126 3.39 -4.45 0.59
N SER A 127 3.34 -3.14 0.31
CA SER A 127 4.47 -2.40 -0.23
C SER A 127 5.70 -2.51 0.68
N LEU A 128 5.52 -2.33 1.99
CA LEU A 128 6.63 -2.42 2.94
C LEU A 128 7.21 -3.84 3.01
N VAL A 129 6.35 -4.87 3.03
CA VAL A 129 6.79 -6.27 3.09
C VAL A 129 7.48 -6.70 1.80
N ARG A 130 6.85 -6.46 0.63
CA ARG A 130 7.35 -6.83 -0.70
C ARG A 130 8.76 -6.33 -0.95
N TYR A 131 9.01 -5.08 -0.57
CA TYR A 131 10.29 -4.42 -0.83
C TYR A 131 11.27 -4.57 0.32
N GLY A 132 10.94 -5.32 1.39
CA GLY A 132 11.86 -5.63 2.48
C GLY A 132 12.07 -4.49 3.49
N TYR A 133 11.14 -3.54 3.59
CA TYR A 133 11.13 -2.54 4.65
C TYR A 133 10.49 -3.06 5.94
N ALA A 134 9.60 -4.04 5.83
CA ALA A 134 8.92 -4.67 6.96
C ALA A 134 9.04 -6.20 6.91
N LYS A 135 9.02 -6.84 8.09
CA LYS A 135 8.75 -8.26 8.24
C LYS A 135 7.25 -8.49 8.22
N PHE A 136 6.82 -9.60 7.62
CA PHE A 136 5.49 -10.13 7.86
C PHE A 136 5.45 -10.76 9.25
N VAL A 137 4.48 -10.35 10.07
CA VAL A 137 4.22 -10.92 11.40
C VAL A 137 2.83 -11.53 11.39
N ALA A 138 2.74 -12.84 11.62
CA ALA A 138 1.45 -13.52 11.70
C ALA A 138 0.72 -13.12 13.00
N THR A 139 -0.61 -13.06 12.92
CA THR A 139 -1.46 -12.97 14.12
C THR A 139 -2.01 -14.35 14.47
N ASP A 140 -2.72 -14.44 15.59
CA ASP A 140 -3.39 -15.68 16.03
C ASP A 140 -4.51 -16.10 15.08
N VAL A 141 -5.02 -15.17 14.25
CA VAL A 141 -6.07 -15.42 13.26
C VAL A 141 -5.51 -15.17 11.86
N VAL A 142 -5.75 -16.11 10.95
CA VAL A 142 -5.43 -15.91 9.52
C VAL A 142 -6.43 -14.94 8.92
N ASP A 143 -5.94 -13.78 8.51
CA ASP A 143 -6.69 -12.72 7.84
C ASP A 143 -6.67 -12.89 6.30
N LYS A 144 -7.47 -12.08 5.62
CA LYS A 144 -7.58 -12.03 4.16
C LYS A 144 -6.24 -11.81 3.46
N TYR A 145 -5.35 -10.99 4.02
CA TYR A 145 -4.07 -10.64 3.39
C TYR A 145 -2.86 -11.41 3.94
N THR A 146 -3.04 -12.26 4.96
CA THR A 146 -1.96 -13.03 5.59
C THR A 146 -1.15 -13.83 4.57
N ARG A 147 -1.82 -14.59 3.69
CA ARG A 147 -1.14 -15.40 2.67
C ARG A 147 -0.40 -14.55 1.65
N LEU A 148 -0.98 -13.41 1.26
CA LEU A 148 -0.35 -12.46 0.35
C LEU A 148 0.93 -11.88 0.98
N LEU A 149 0.86 -11.35 2.20
CA LEU A 149 2.01 -10.73 2.86
C LEU A 149 3.13 -11.75 3.13
N ARG A 150 2.79 -12.98 3.51
CA ARG A 150 3.78 -14.06 3.66
C ARG A 150 4.52 -14.32 2.34
N ALA A 151 3.79 -14.47 1.24
CA ALA A 151 4.41 -14.69 -0.07
C ALA A 151 5.29 -13.51 -0.52
N GLU A 152 4.87 -12.27 -0.27
CA GLU A 152 5.69 -11.10 -0.59
C GLU A 152 6.97 -11.01 0.26
N GLN A 153 6.91 -11.44 1.51
CA GLN A 153 8.11 -11.58 2.34
C GLN A 153 9.07 -12.62 1.75
N ASP A 154 8.56 -13.75 1.29
CA ASP A 154 9.41 -14.82 0.73
C ASP A 154 10.16 -14.33 -0.53
N LYS A 155 9.50 -13.52 -1.36
CA LYS A 155 10.17 -12.84 -2.48
C LYS A 155 11.21 -11.81 -2.00
N ALA A 156 10.89 -11.00 -0.98
CA ALA A 156 11.84 -10.03 -0.44
C ALA A 156 13.10 -10.70 0.14
N LYS A 157 12.93 -11.87 0.78
CA LYS A 157 14.01 -12.72 1.28
C LYS A 157 14.87 -13.30 0.16
N SER A 158 14.25 -13.91 -0.86
CA SER A 158 15.00 -14.52 -1.97
C SER A 158 15.81 -13.50 -2.75
N GLN A 159 15.30 -12.27 -2.86
CA GLN A 159 15.97 -11.13 -3.49
C GLN A 159 16.95 -10.40 -2.55
N ARG A 160 17.09 -10.83 -1.29
CA ARG A 160 17.96 -10.21 -0.27
C ARG A 160 17.73 -8.70 -0.14
N LEU A 161 16.47 -8.26 -0.15
CA LEU A 161 16.11 -6.84 -0.11
C LEU A 161 16.21 -6.26 1.30
N ARG A 162 16.86 -5.10 1.43
CA ARG A 162 16.90 -4.27 2.65
C ARG A 162 17.11 -5.08 3.94
N ILE A 163 16.09 -5.26 4.78
CA ILE A 163 16.24 -6.00 6.06
C ILE A 163 16.72 -7.44 5.86
N TRP A 164 16.58 -7.99 4.65
CA TRP A 164 17.04 -9.33 4.25
C TRP A 164 18.43 -9.33 3.58
N SER A 165 19.08 -8.17 3.45
CA SER A 165 20.36 -8.03 2.71
C SER A 165 21.62 -8.38 3.52
N GLY A 166 21.51 -8.49 4.85
CA GLY A 166 22.66 -8.58 5.75
C GLY A 166 23.46 -7.28 5.90
N LYS A 167 23.02 -6.20 5.25
CA LYS A 167 23.64 -4.86 5.30
C LYS A 167 22.69 -3.85 5.95
N CYS A 168 23.20 -2.69 6.30
CA CYS A 168 22.43 -1.53 6.74
C CYS A 168 22.30 -0.51 5.61
N ASP A 169 21.32 0.40 5.73
CA ASP A 169 21.05 1.50 4.80
C ASP A 169 22.21 2.51 4.68
N ASN A 170 23.14 2.51 5.64
CA ASN A 170 24.40 3.25 5.60
C ASN A 170 25.57 2.47 4.97
N GLY A 171 25.31 1.31 4.36
CA GLY A 171 26.31 0.45 3.73
C GLY A 171 27.14 -0.41 4.69
N LYS A 172 26.98 -0.28 6.01
CA LYS A 172 27.72 -1.09 7.00
C LYS A 172 27.13 -2.51 7.11
N PRO A 173 27.93 -3.51 7.51
CA PRO A 173 27.40 -4.83 7.89
C PRO A 173 26.37 -4.72 9.02
N GLY A 174 25.26 -5.46 8.93
CA GLY A 174 24.22 -5.45 9.96
C GLY A 174 24.62 -6.25 11.19
N THR A 175 24.60 -5.63 12.37
CA THR A 175 24.90 -6.28 13.65
C THR A 175 23.62 -6.88 14.30
N GLY A 176 23.29 -8.13 13.93
CA GLY A 176 22.43 -9.12 14.66
C GLY A 176 20.89 -9.08 14.41
N GLY A 177 20.13 -10.18 14.25
CA GLY A 177 20.23 -11.68 14.30
C GLY A 177 18.79 -12.29 14.28
N PRO A 178 18.47 -13.63 14.37
CA PRO A 178 19.29 -14.86 14.43
C PRO A 178 19.05 -15.93 13.31
N GLY A 179 20.06 -16.81 13.12
CA GLY A 179 20.01 -18.19 12.55
C GLY A 179 20.36 -18.34 11.06
N THR A 180 21.29 -19.19 10.58
CA THR A 180 22.12 -20.28 11.15
C THR A 180 23.25 -20.65 10.17
N GLY A 181 24.45 -20.95 10.70
CA GLY A 181 25.35 -22.00 10.22
C GLY A 181 26.32 -21.73 9.05
N GLY A 182 27.62 -21.67 9.36
CA GLY A 182 28.71 -21.89 8.41
C GLY A 182 30.06 -21.72 9.09
N GLY A 183 30.70 -22.84 9.42
CA GLY A 183 31.87 -22.94 10.30
C GLY A 183 33.15 -22.29 9.78
N GLY A 184 34.09 -22.11 10.71
CA GLY A 184 35.34 -21.40 10.53
C GLY A 184 36.41 -22.11 9.69
N GLY A 185 37.46 -21.35 9.43
CA GLY A 185 38.70 -21.78 8.80
C GLY A 185 39.60 -20.57 8.53
N ASP A 186 40.48 -20.28 9.48
CA ASP A 186 41.63 -19.38 9.30
C ASP A 186 42.55 -19.87 8.17
N GLY A 187 43.13 -18.95 7.39
CA GLY A 187 44.05 -19.30 6.31
C GLY A 187 44.62 -18.09 5.57
N ASP A 188 45.66 -17.51 6.15
CA ASP A 188 46.61 -16.55 5.57
C ASP A 188 47.24 -17.03 4.24
N ARG A 189 47.32 -16.14 3.23
CA ARG A 189 48.55 -15.77 2.46
C ARG A 189 48.24 -15.00 1.17
N GLY A 190 49.10 -14.02 0.89
CA GLY A 190 49.01 -13.07 -0.22
C GLY A 190 49.41 -13.59 -1.60
N GLY A 191 49.24 -12.71 -2.58
CA GLY A 191 49.67 -12.89 -3.96
C GLY A 191 49.42 -11.63 -4.80
N THR A 192 50.50 -11.00 -5.24
CA THR A 192 50.57 -9.90 -6.21
C THR A 192 50.32 -10.35 -7.65
N GLY A 193 49.65 -9.50 -8.44
CA GLY A 193 49.95 -9.33 -9.88
C GLY A 193 48.83 -9.58 -10.90
N GLY A 194 48.55 -8.56 -11.72
CA GLY A 194 48.40 -8.72 -13.18
C GLY A 194 47.00 -8.71 -13.82
N GLY A 195 46.63 -7.55 -14.39
CA GLY A 195 46.06 -7.37 -15.75
C GLY A 195 44.74 -8.04 -16.17
N GLY A 196 43.76 -7.21 -16.57
CA GLY A 196 42.61 -7.68 -17.37
C GLY A 196 41.49 -6.65 -17.56
N THR A 197 41.46 -6.03 -18.73
CA THR A 197 40.38 -5.21 -19.28
C THR A 197 39.14 -6.05 -19.64
N GLY A 198 37.93 -5.49 -19.47
CA GLY A 198 36.78 -5.86 -20.31
C GLY A 198 35.45 -6.10 -19.59
N GLY A 199 34.56 -5.08 -19.64
CA GLY A 199 33.18 -5.25 -20.11
C GLY A 199 32.12 -5.89 -19.20
N GLY A 200 31.16 -5.05 -18.78
CA GLY A 200 29.74 -5.42 -18.83
C GLY A 200 29.01 -5.59 -17.50
N GLY A 201 28.16 -4.62 -17.16
CA GLY A 201 26.93 -4.88 -16.41
C GLY A 201 26.95 -4.64 -14.89
N GLY A 202 27.57 -3.57 -14.41
CA GLY A 202 27.25 -3.03 -13.08
C GLY A 202 26.01 -2.13 -13.20
N GLY A 203 24.81 -2.56 -12.81
CA GLY A 203 24.50 -2.89 -11.43
C GLY A 203 24.20 -1.59 -10.69
N GLY A 204 23.09 -0.96 -11.06
CA GLY A 204 22.74 0.42 -10.73
C GLY A 204 22.89 0.75 -9.25
N THR A 205 23.75 1.73 -8.99
CA THR A 205 23.77 2.53 -7.78
C THR A 205 22.62 3.53 -7.83
N GLY A 206 21.74 3.52 -6.82
CA GLY A 206 20.71 4.55 -6.65
C GLY A 206 19.42 3.99 -6.08
N GLY A 207 19.01 4.49 -4.91
CA GLY A 207 17.87 4.00 -4.15
C GLY A 207 16.55 3.96 -4.94
N GLY A 208 16.06 2.76 -5.21
CA GLY A 208 14.72 2.53 -5.71
C GLY A 208 14.13 1.34 -4.97
N GLY A 209 13.13 1.57 -4.12
CA GLY A 209 12.37 0.56 -3.38
C GLY A 209 11.53 -0.35 -4.26
N ASN A 210 12.03 -0.78 -5.42
CA ASN A 210 11.29 -1.47 -6.49
C ASN A 210 11.95 -2.82 -6.83
N ASP A 211 11.21 -3.71 -7.48
CA ASP A 211 11.68 -4.96 -8.07
C ASP A 211 12.66 -4.70 -9.22
N PRO A 212 13.54 -5.65 -9.58
CA PRO A 212 14.42 -5.45 -10.74
C PRO A 212 13.61 -5.28 -12.03
N ARG A 213 14.00 -4.31 -12.87
CA ARG A 213 13.39 -4.09 -14.18
C ARG A 213 13.92 -5.13 -15.18
N TYR A 214 13.00 -5.81 -15.86
CA TYR A 214 13.30 -6.74 -16.95
C TYR A 214 12.86 -6.15 -18.29
N GLY A 215 13.38 -6.69 -19.39
CA GLY A 215 13.02 -6.23 -20.74
C GLY A 215 11.58 -6.59 -21.11
N THR A 216 11.06 -7.68 -20.55
CA THR A 216 9.69 -8.14 -20.81
C THR A 216 8.97 -8.64 -19.56
N CYS A 217 7.64 -8.65 -19.61
CA CYS A 217 6.83 -9.28 -18.56
C CYS A 217 7.09 -10.79 -18.45
N GLY A 218 7.44 -11.48 -19.53
CA GLY A 218 7.80 -12.90 -19.50
C GLY A 218 9.03 -13.17 -18.62
N GLU A 219 10.06 -12.33 -18.75
CA GLU A 219 11.26 -12.41 -17.92
C GLU A 219 10.96 -12.11 -16.44
N ALA A 220 10.19 -11.05 -16.17
CA ALA A 220 9.76 -10.72 -14.81
C ALA A 220 8.95 -11.86 -14.17
N ASN A 221 8.00 -12.42 -14.93
CA ASN A 221 7.14 -13.52 -14.48
C ASN A 221 7.93 -14.79 -14.20
N ALA A 222 8.94 -15.12 -15.02
CA ALA A 222 9.85 -16.25 -14.82
C ALA A 222 10.71 -16.10 -13.55
N LYS A 223 10.91 -14.87 -13.05
CA LYS A 223 11.56 -14.58 -11.76
C LYS A 223 10.56 -14.48 -10.60
N GLY A 224 9.30 -14.85 -10.81
CA GLY A 224 8.24 -14.80 -9.79
C GLY A 224 7.76 -13.38 -9.47
N LEU A 225 8.09 -12.41 -10.32
CA LEU A 225 7.66 -11.02 -10.19
C LEU A 225 6.35 -10.79 -10.94
N GLY A 226 5.73 -9.63 -10.72
CA GLY A 226 4.39 -9.36 -11.23
C GLY A 226 3.28 -10.27 -10.64
N PRO A 227 2.01 -9.97 -10.91
CA PRO A 227 1.54 -8.81 -11.67
C PRO A 227 1.79 -7.49 -10.94
N TYR A 228 2.02 -6.42 -11.69
CA TYR A 228 2.20 -5.06 -11.17
C TYR A 228 0.97 -4.22 -11.48
N ARG A 229 0.49 -3.45 -10.52
CA ARG A 229 -0.78 -2.71 -10.65
C ARG A 229 -0.54 -1.21 -10.77
N ARG A 230 -1.30 -0.55 -11.66
CA ARG A 230 -1.24 0.89 -11.93
C ARG A 230 -1.40 1.67 -10.65
N GLY A 231 -0.46 2.58 -10.41
CA GLY A 231 -0.45 3.41 -9.22
C GLY A 231 -0.03 2.70 -7.94
N ILE A 232 0.03 1.35 -7.89
CA ILE A 232 0.40 0.51 -6.73
C ILE A 232 1.89 0.16 -6.76
N ASP A 233 2.30 -0.43 -7.88
CA ASP A 233 3.63 -0.96 -8.10
C ASP A 233 4.33 0.02 -9.05
N PRO A 234 5.41 0.71 -8.65
CA PRO A 234 6.17 1.59 -9.54
C PRO A 234 6.65 0.90 -10.82
N GLU A 235 6.75 -0.43 -10.80
CA GLU A 235 7.11 -1.29 -11.92
C GLU A 235 6.03 -1.36 -12.99
N TYR A 236 4.78 -0.95 -12.68
CA TYR A 236 3.71 -0.88 -13.67
C TYR A 236 4.13 -0.01 -14.86
N GLU A 237 4.75 1.14 -14.61
CA GLU A 237 5.19 2.10 -15.63
C GLU A 237 6.30 1.55 -16.56
N TRP A 238 6.86 0.38 -16.26
CA TRP A 238 7.93 -0.22 -17.07
C TRP A 238 7.42 -1.11 -18.18
N TYR A 239 6.17 -1.56 -18.09
CA TYR A 239 5.57 -2.51 -19.00
C TYR A 239 4.30 -1.93 -19.60
N GLN A 240 3.94 -2.42 -20.79
CA GLN A 240 2.74 -1.95 -21.47
C GLN A 240 1.51 -2.72 -20.99
N ASP A 241 0.53 -1.99 -20.48
CA ASP A 241 -0.83 -2.46 -20.19
C ASP A 241 -1.61 -2.55 -21.51
N ARG A 242 -1.76 -3.77 -22.03
CA ARG A 242 -2.30 -4.01 -23.38
C ARG A 242 -3.82 -4.00 -23.42
N ASP A 243 -4.49 -4.40 -22.34
CA ASP A 243 -5.94 -4.47 -22.21
C ASP A 243 -6.53 -3.31 -21.40
N GLY A 244 -5.67 -2.49 -20.77
CA GLY A 244 -6.04 -1.25 -20.11
C GLY A 244 -6.67 -1.44 -18.73
N ASP A 245 -6.60 -2.65 -18.18
CA ASP A 245 -7.28 -3.03 -16.95
C ASP A 245 -6.60 -2.47 -15.68
N GLY A 246 -5.42 -1.87 -15.84
CA GLY A 246 -4.61 -1.33 -14.76
C GLY A 246 -3.67 -2.34 -14.12
N VAL A 247 -3.37 -3.44 -14.79
CA VAL A 247 -2.42 -4.46 -14.36
C VAL A 247 -1.47 -4.79 -15.51
N VAL A 248 -0.19 -5.01 -15.21
CA VAL A 248 0.81 -5.49 -16.18
C VAL A 248 1.50 -6.73 -15.64
N CYS A 249 2.05 -7.51 -16.57
CA CYS A 249 2.70 -8.79 -16.28
C CYS A 249 1.76 -9.77 -15.58
N GLU A 250 0.52 -9.80 -16.04
CA GLU A 250 -0.47 -10.81 -15.68
C GLU A 250 -0.05 -12.20 -16.16
N ARG A 251 -0.63 -13.24 -15.57
CA ARG A 251 -0.34 -14.66 -15.84
C ARG A 251 -1.60 -15.40 -16.27
#